data_AF-A0A927F660-F1
#
_entry.id   AF-A0A927F660-F1
#
_cell.length_a   1.000
_cell.length_b   1.000
_cell.length_c   1.000
_cell.angle_alpha   90.00
_cell.angle_beta   90.00
_cell.angle_gamma   90.00
#
_symmetry.space_group_name_H-M   'P 1'
#
loop_
_entity.id
_entity.type
_entity.pdbx_description
1 polymer ?
#
loop_
_entity_poly.entity_id
_entity_poly.type
_entity_poly.pdbx_seq_one_letter_code
_entity_poly.pdbx_strand_id
1 'polypeptide(L)'
;MKLEARSKKLINACVIAFLGWAVAGILLNSKQLDSVTVTLRPGATEHKDRTILIVGKNDEAADYQLKVRSQSAWIDLGTYANRPIGDGLTFFPSDSYPTRTIQEVLLLDHDKLESDTLEQGPLEDSKYQGSNYEFSIQSSFSLQAGFHWFFATPVGIAILGGIGIAIFLTVLSNLNF
;
A
#
# COMPACT_ATOMS: atom_id res chain seq x y z
N MET A 1 11.88 49.72 -6.46
CA MET A 1 11.50 49.54 -5.04
C MET A 1 10.08 48.97 -4.81
N LYS A 2 8.96 49.61 -5.23
CA LYS A 2 7.59 49.04 -4.97
C LYS A 2 7.30 47.72 -5.70
N LEU A 3 7.83 47.52 -6.91
CA LEU A 3 7.66 46.26 -7.68
C LEU A 3 8.37 45.07 -7.03
N GLU A 4 9.59 45.27 -6.53
CA GLU A 4 10.37 44.20 -5.87
C GLU A 4 9.71 43.75 -4.57
N ALA A 5 9.18 44.67 -3.78
CA ALA A 5 8.47 44.33 -2.55
C ALA A 5 7.18 43.53 -2.82
N ARG A 6 6.47 43.81 -3.92
CA ARG A 6 5.29 43.04 -4.34
C ARG A 6 5.68 41.65 -4.85
N SER A 7 6.73 41.56 -5.65
CA SER A 7 7.26 40.28 -6.15
C SER A 7 7.66 39.34 -5.00
N LYS A 8 8.42 39.84 -4.01
CA LYS A 8 8.84 39.05 -2.84
C LYS A 8 7.65 38.52 -2.02
N LYS A 9 6.62 39.35 -1.79
CA LYS A 9 5.41 38.92 -1.07
C LYS A 9 4.64 37.82 -1.83
N LEU A 10 4.54 37.94 -3.16
CA LEU A 10 3.87 36.95 -3.98
C LEU A 10 4.61 35.60 -3.98
N ILE A 11 5.93 35.64 -4.13
CA ILE A 11 6.77 34.43 -4.06
C ILE A 11 6.61 33.73 -2.71
N ASN A 12 6.68 34.48 -1.61
CA ASN A 12 6.51 33.91 -0.26
C ASN A 12 5.12 33.29 -0.07
N ALA A 13 4.06 33.94 -0.55
CA ALA A 13 2.71 33.39 -0.47
C ALA A 13 2.57 32.08 -1.26
N CYS A 14 3.14 32.01 -2.47
CA CYS A 14 3.17 30.77 -3.26
C CYS A 14 3.92 29.66 -2.52
N VAL A 15 5.11 29.94 -1.98
CA VAL A 15 5.91 28.95 -1.23
C VAL A 15 5.12 28.41 -0.03
N ILE A 16 4.49 29.28 0.76
CA ILE A 16 3.67 28.87 1.91
C ILE A 16 2.50 28.00 1.46
N ALA A 17 1.82 28.35 0.38
CA ALA A 17 0.71 27.56 -0.14
C ALA A 17 1.16 26.15 -0.60
N PHE A 18 2.29 26.05 -1.30
CA PHE A 18 2.85 24.77 -1.74
C PHE A 18 3.29 23.91 -0.55
N LEU A 19 3.95 24.49 0.45
CA LEU A 19 4.33 23.78 1.67
C LEU A 19 3.10 23.29 2.44
N GLY A 20 2.09 24.14 2.60
CA GLY A 20 0.82 23.76 3.24
C GLY A 20 0.15 22.59 2.54
N TRP A 21 0.11 22.60 1.21
CA TRP A 21 -0.43 21.50 0.41
C TRP A 21 0.39 20.21 0.56
N ALA A 22 1.72 20.29 0.55
CA ALA A 22 2.59 19.14 0.75
C ALA A 22 2.38 18.49 2.13
N VAL A 23 2.35 19.31 3.19
CA VAL A 23 2.10 18.83 4.56
C VAL A 23 0.71 18.20 4.67
N ALA A 24 -0.33 18.84 4.11
CA ALA A 24 -1.67 18.27 4.09
C ALA A 24 -1.70 16.93 3.33
N GLY A 25 -1.02 16.84 2.18
CA GLY A 25 -0.90 15.60 1.40
C GLY A 25 -0.23 14.48 2.20
N ILE A 26 0.86 14.77 2.89
CA ILE A 26 1.55 13.79 3.77
C ILE A 26 0.60 13.29 4.86
N LEU A 27 -0.09 14.21 5.55
CA LEU A 27 -1.00 13.86 6.64
C LEU A 27 -2.20 13.04 6.15
N LEU A 28 -2.77 13.38 5.00
CA LEU A 28 -3.91 12.65 4.43
C LEU A 28 -3.54 11.24 3.93
N ASN A 29 -2.26 10.99 3.66
CA ASN A 29 -1.75 9.69 3.19
C ASN A 29 -0.88 8.98 4.23
N SER A 30 -1.01 9.38 5.50
CA SER A 30 -0.21 8.84 6.61
C SER A 30 -0.75 7.51 7.18
N LYS A 31 -1.93 7.04 6.76
CA LYS A 31 -2.39 5.72 7.18
C LYS A 31 -1.60 4.65 6.43
N GLN A 32 -0.96 3.76 7.17
CA GLN A 32 -0.25 2.61 6.61
C GLN A 32 -1.05 1.33 6.81
N LEU A 33 -0.87 0.38 5.91
CA LEU A 33 -1.34 -0.99 6.06
C LEU A 33 -0.52 -1.69 7.15
N ASP A 34 -1.17 -2.12 8.22
CA ASP A 34 -0.53 -2.93 9.27
C ASP A 34 -0.76 -4.41 9.05
N SER A 35 -1.99 -4.79 8.68
CA SER A 35 -2.33 -6.18 8.40
C SER A 35 -3.59 -6.31 7.56
N VAL A 36 -3.75 -7.48 6.95
CA VAL A 36 -4.98 -7.91 6.29
C VAL A 36 -5.42 -9.22 6.90
N THR A 37 -6.62 -9.25 7.47
CA THR A 37 -7.22 -10.48 7.99
C THR A 37 -8.20 -11.03 6.95
N VAL A 38 -8.04 -12.31 6.63
CA VAL A 38 -8.92 -13.09 5.77
C VAL A 38 -9.74 -14.03 6.64
N THR A 39 -11.06 -13.97 6.55
CA THR A 39 -11.99 -14.86 7.26
C THR A 39 -12.88 -15.59 6.28
N LEU A 40 -13.30 -16.80 6.64
CA LEU A 40 -14.28 -17.55 5.88
C LEU A 40 -15.68 -17.00 6.18
N ARG A 41 -16.50 -16.79 5.15
CA ARG A 41 -17.86 -16.30 5.34
C ARG A 41 -18.76 -17.37 5.98
N PRO A 42 -19.77 -16.97 6.77
CA PRO A 42 -20.73 -17.92 7.33
C PRO A 42 -21.40 -18.75 6.22
N GLY A 43 -21.29 -20.08 6.31
CA GLY A 43 -21.86 -21.00 5.33
C GLY A 43 -21.02 -21.25 4.09
N ALA A 44 -19.88 -20.58 3.91
CA ALA A 44 -18.93 -20.93 2.88
C ALA A 44 -18.20 -22.23 3.25
N THR A 45 -17.81 -23.00 2.23
CA THR A 45 -16.99 -24.21 2.42
C THR A 45 -15.54 -23.84 2.16
N GLU A 46 -14.67 -24.20 3.09
CA GLU A 46 -13.25 -23.94 2.95
C GLU A 46 -12.64 -24.70 1.76
N HIS A 47 -11.76 -24.02 1.01
CA HIS A 47 -10.99 -24.64 -0.05
C HIS A 47 -10.02 -25.68 0.53
N LYS A 48 -9.86 -26.81 -0.18
CA LYS A 48 -9.01 -27.91 0.24
C LYS A 48 -8.16 -28.34 -0.94
N ASP A 49 -6.88 -28.50 -0.69
CA ASP A 49 -5.98 -29.04 -1.70
C ASP A 49 -6.31 -30.53 -1.89
N ARG A 50 -6.42 -30.94 -3.15
CA ARG A 50 -6.59 -32.33 -3.52
C ARG A 50 -5.29 -32.81 -4.11
N THR A 51 -4.41 -33.35 -3.27
CA THR A 51 -3.21 -34.02 -3.75
C THR A 51 -3.61 -35.29 -4.51
N ILE A 52 -3.76 -35.18 -5.84
CA ILE A 52 -4.01 -36.29 -6.74
C ILE A 52 -2.66 -36.94 -7.01
N LEU A 53 -2.17 -37.85 -6.16
CA LEU A 53 -1.28 -38.96 -6.55
C LEU A 53 -0.96 -39.86 -5.35
N ILE A 54 -1.66 -41.00 -5.30
CA ILE A 54 -1.17 -42.29 -4.77
C ILE A 54 -1.10 -42.41 -3.22
N VAL A 55 -2.12 -43.06 -2.65
CA VAL A 55 -2.21 -43.61 -1.27
C VAL A 55 -2.58 -42.60 -0.18
N GLY A 56 -3.89 -42.51 0.07
CA GLY A 56 -4.47 -41.89 1.27
C GLY A 56 -5.13 -40.55 0.97
N LYS A 57 -6.47 -40.50 1.03
CA LYS A 57 -7.23 -39.25 1.07
C LYS A 57 -7.00 -38.59 2.42
N ASN A 58 -5.90 -37.88 2.58
CA ASN A 58 -5.84 -36.84 3.60
C ASN A 58 -6.19 -35.55 2.89
N ASP A 59 -7.37 -35.00 3.17
CA ASP A 59 -7.71 -33.64 2.78
C ASP A 59 -6.69 -32.72 3.50
N GLU A 60 -5.67 -32.26 2.77
CA GLU A 60 -4.71 -31.31 3.31
C GLU A 60 -5.28 -29.89 3.21
N ALA A 61 -4.89 -29.04 4.16
CA ALA A 61 -5.29 -27.64 4.15
C ALA A 61 -4.56 -26.91 3.03
N ALA A 62 -5.22 -25.97 2.37
CA ALA A 62 -4.65 -25.17 1.30
C ALA A 62 -3.46 -24.31 1.77
N ASP A 63 -2.58 -23.94 0.83
CA ASP A 63 -1.42 -23.08 1.05
C ASP A 63 -1.81 -21.62 0.71
N TYR A 64 -2.45 -20.91 1.63
CA TYR A 64 -2.98 -19.57 1.35
C TYR A 64 -1.90 -18.51 1.17
N GLN A 65 -1.83 -17.90 -0.01
CA GLN A 65 -1.02 -16.70 -0.26
C GLN A 65 -1.93 -15.49 -0.44
N LEU A 66 -1.58 -14.37 0.22
CA LEU A 66 -2.32 -13.12 0.09
C LEU A 66 -1.48 -12.06 -0.61
N LYS A 67 -2.07 -11.43 -1.63
CA LYS A 67 -1.50 -10.28 -2.31
C LYS A 67 -2.45 -9.09 -2.24
N VAL A 68 -1.88 -7.89 -2.23
CA VAL A 68 -2.62 -6.64 -2.36
C VAL A 68 -2.10 -5.85 -3.54
N ARG A 69 -3.00 -5.20 -4.26
CA ARG A 69 -2.61 -4.30 -5.34
C ARG A 69 -2.46 -2.90 -4.80
N SER A 70 -1.25 -2.36 -4.89
CA SER A 70 -0.99 -0.95 -4.60
C SER A 70 -0.58 -0.24 -5.89
N GLN A 71 -1.33 0.79 -6.26
CA GLN A 71 -1.14 1.50 -7.54
C GLN A 71 -1.20 0.53 -8.75
N SER A 72 -0.04 0.15 -9.31
CA SER A 72 0.07 -0.74 -10.49
C SER A 72 0.83 -2.04 -10.19
N ALA A 73 1.21 -2.29 -8.94
CA ALA A 73 2.01 -3.45 -8.55
C ALA A 73 1.25 -4.33 -7.56
N TRP A 74 1.41 -5.64 -7.72
CA TRP A 74 1.00 -6.62 -6.72
C TRP A 74 2.11 -6.74 -5.67
N ILE A 75 1.71 -6.60 -4.41
CA ILE A 75 2.55 -6.76 -3.24
C ILE A 75 2.17 -8.07 -2.56
N ASP A 76 3.17 -8.89 -2.28
CA ASP A 76 3.00 -10.13 -1.53
C ASP A 76 2.99 -9.83 -0.02
N LEU A 77 1.94 -10.27 0.68
CA LEU A 77 1.82 -10.16 2.13
C LEU A 77 2.24 -11.45 2.86
N GLY A 78 2.66 -12.46 2.11
CA GLY A 78 3.14 -13.74 2.61
C GLY A 78 2.19 -14.90 2.33
N THR A 79 2.65 -16.08 2.74
CA THR A 79 1.98 -17.36 2.54
C THR A 79 1.87 -18.10 3.86
N TYR A 80 0.71 -18.67 4.14
CA TYR A 80 0.50 -19.65 5.20
C TYR A 80 0.35 -21.02 4.58
N ALA A 81 1.37 -21.87 4.76
CA ALA A 81 1.31 -23.24 4.28
C ALA A 81 0.46 -24.13 5.21
N ASN A 82 -0.35 -25.01 4.61
CA ASN A 82 -1.07 -26.11 5.25
C ASN A 82 -1.84 -25.67 6.49
N ARG A 83 -2.52 -24.52 6.37
CA ARG A 83 -3.20 -23.90 7.50
C ARG A 83 -4.64 -23.58 7.13
N PRO A 84 -5.63 -24.15 7.84
CA PRO A 84 -7.01 -23.76 7.62
C PRO A 84 -7.24 -22.31 8.02
N ILE A 85 -8.13 -21.62 7.33
CA ILE A 85 -8.51 -20.24 7.63
C ILE A 85 -9.17 -20.15 9.01
N GLY A 86 -10.03 -21.11 9.36
CA GLY A 86 -10.69 -21.15 10.66
C GLY A 86 -11.36 -19.81 11.03
N ASP A 87 -10.98 -19.26 12.19
CA ASP A 87 -11.46 -17.96 12.68
C ASP A 87 -10.81 -16.75 11.98
N GLY A 88 -9.78 -16.98 11.17
CA GLY A 88 -9.14 -15.98 10.31
C GLY A 88 -7.61 -16.11 10.23
N LEU A 89 -7.05 -15.77 9.08
CA LEU A 89 -5.61 -15.62 8.87
C LEU A 89 -5.25 -14.16 8.73
N THR A 90 -4.27 -13.70 9.51
CA THR A 90 -3.80 -12.31 9.45
C THR A 90 -2.43 -12.26 8.81
N PHE A 91 -2.33 -11.56 7.69
CA PHE A 91 -1.11 -11.34 6.94
C PHE A 91 -0.54 -9.96 7.25
N PHE A 92 0.80 -9.86 7.28
CA PHE A 92 1.51 -8.64 7.64
C PHE A 92 2.43 -8.25 6.48
N PRO A 93 2.36 -7.00 5.98
CA PRO A 93 3.26 -6.54 4.93
C PRO A 93 4.71 -6.47 5.44
N SER A 94 5.66 -6.76 4.56
CA SER A 94 7.11 -6.60 4.83
C SER A 94 7.53 -5.13 4.94
N ASP A 95 6.82 -4.25 4.25
CA ASP A 95 7.14 -2.82 4.12
C ASP A 95 5.93 -1.95 4.45
N SER A 96 6.17 -0.64 4.57
CA SER A 96 5.10 0.33 4.85
C SER A 96 4.40 0.74 3.55
N TYR A 97 3.13 0.38 3.44
CA TYR A 97 2.29 0.74 2.30
C TYR A 97 1.17 1.68 2.72
N PRO A 98 1.03 2.88 2.12
CA PRO A 98 -0.09 3.77 2.39
C PRO A 98 -1.42 3.08 2.06
N THR A 99 -2.35 2.97 3.02
CA THR A 99 -3.61 2.24 2.82
C THR A 99 -4.41 2.79 1.64
N ARG A 100 -4.33 4.11 1.40
CA ARG A 100 -5.04 4.79 0.30
C ARG A 100 -4.59 4.32 -1.10
N THR A 101 -3.39 3.76 -1.23
CA THR A 101 -2.91 3.27 -2.53
C THR A 101 -3.33 1.83 -2.78
N ILE A 102 -3.84 1.13 -1.77
CA ILE A 102 -4.35 -0.23 -1.88
C ILE A 102 -5.72 -0.21 -2.58
N GLN A 103 -5.84 -0.97 -3.66
CA GLN A 103 -7.02 -0.98 -4.53
C GLN A 103 -7.73 -2.34 -4.51
N GLU A 104 -6.97 -3.42 -4.52
CA GLU A 104 -7.50 -4.78 -4.67
C GLU A 104 -6.81 -5.73 -3.68
N VAL A 105 -7.52 -6.78 -3.29
CA VAL A 105 -6.98 -7.99 -2.64
C VAL A 105 -7.05 -9.16 -3.60
N LEU A 106 -6.12 -10.08 -3.45
CA LEU A 106 -6.05 -11.34 -4.18
C LEU A 106 -5.61 -12.45 -3.23
N LEU A 107 -6.51 -13.40 -2.99
CA LEU A 107 -6.22 -14.63 -2.26
C LEU A 107 -5.97 -15.75 -3.27
N LEU A 108 -4.83 -16.41 -3.12
CA LEU A 108 -4.40 -17.52 -3.95
C LEU A 108 -4.26 -18.77 -3.11
N ASP A 109 -4.52 -19.93 -3.71
CA ASP A 109 -3.94 -21.19 -3.26
C ASP A 109 -2.57 -21.32 -3.92
N HIS A 110 -1.53 -21.40 -3.11
CA HIS A 110 -0.14 -21.45 -3.56
C HIS A 110 0.36 -22.88 -3.55
N ASP A 111 -0.22 -23.72 -4.40
CA ASP A 111 0.35 -25.04 -4.63
C ASP A 111 1.63 -24.95 -5.46
N LYS A 112 2.51 -25.94 -5.30
CA LYS A 112 3.79 -26.07 -5.99
C LYS A 112 3.63 -26.26 -7.50
N LEU A 113 2.45 -26.68 -7.95
CA LEU A 113 2.18 -27.01 -9.35
C LEU A 113 1.45 -25.88 -10.09
N GLU A 114 0.43 -25.29 -9.47
CA GLU A 114 -0.35 -24.19 -10.05
C GLU A 114 -0.86 -23.27 -8.94
N SER A 115 -0.74 -21.95 -9.13
CA SER A 115 -1.32 -21.00 -8.18
C SER A 115 -2.72 -20.62 -8.65
N ASP A 116 -3.72 -21.11 -7.94
CA ASP A 116 -5.12 -20.88 -8.27
C ASP A 116 -5.67 -19.64 -7.56
N THR A 117 -6.38 -18.80 -8.30
CA THR A 117 -7.09 -17.66 -7.70
C THR A 117 -8.33 -18.14 -6.97
N LEU A 118 -8.34 -17.99 -5.64
CA LEU A 118 -9.50 -18.32 -4.82
C LEU A 118 -10.50 -17.17 -4.77
N GLU A 119 -10.03 -15.94 -4.60
CA GLU A 119 -10.87 -14.75 -4.54
C GLU A 119 -10.06 -13.49 -4.89
N GLN A 120 -10.69 -12.57 -5.62
CA GLN A 120 -10.09 -11.28 -5.96
C GLN A 120 -11.19 -10.21 -5.99
N GLY A 121 -10.90 -9.04 -5.43
CA GLY A 121 -11.81 -7.92 -5.58
C GLY A 121 -11.32 -6.61 -5.00
N PRO A 122 -12.09 -5.53 -5.21
CA PRO A 122 -11.73 -4.20 -4.75
C PRO A 122 -11.89 -4.07 -3.23
N LEU A 123 -10.99 -3.32 -2.61
CA LEU A 123 -11.11 -2.91 -1.21
C LEU A 123 -11.90 -1.59 -1.13
N GLU A 124 -13.06 -1.64 -0.46
CA GLU A 124 -13.89 -0.48 -0.17
C GLU A 124 -13.95 -0.28 1.35
N ASP A 125 -13.67 0.93 1.83
CA ASP A 125 -13.73 1.26 3.26
C ASP A 125 -13.01 0.27 4.19
N SER A 126 -11.80 -0.15 3.77
CA SER A 126 -10.95 -1.12 4.49
C SER A 126 -11.51 -2.54 4.57
N LYS A 127 -12.53 -2.88 3.78
CA LYS A 127 -13.09 -4.24 3.71
C LYS A 127 -13.37 -4.68 2.28
N TYR A 128 -13.39 -5.99 2.08
CA TYR A 128 -13.92 -6.59 0.87
C TYR A 128 -14.65 -7.87 1.24
N GLN A 129 -15.84 -8.07 0.69
CA GLN A 129 -16.64 -9.27 0.88
C GLN A 129 -16.79 -9.99 -0.45
N GLY A 130 -16.07 -11.10 -0.58
CA GLY A 130 -16.15 -11.98 -1.72
C GLY A 130 -17.26 -13.02 -1.58
N SER A 131 -17.19 -14.02 -2.45
CA SER A 131 -18.10 -15.16 -2.47
C SER A 131 -17.93 -16.03 -1.22
N ASN A 132 -16.70 -16.44 -0.93
CA ASN A 132 -16.38 -17.37 0.15
C ASN A 132 -15.62 -16.70 1.30
N TYR A 133 -14.93 -15.60 1.02
CA TYR A 133 -14.01 -14.96 1.96
C TYR A 133 -14.37 -13.50 2.23
N GLU A 134 -14.09 -13.05 3.44
CA GLU A 134 -14.12 -11.63 3.83
C GLU A 134 -12.70 -11.17 4.19
N PHE A 135 -12.36 -9.97 3.75
CA PHE A 135 -11.07 -9.34 3.96
C PHE A 135 -11.26 -8.08 4.79
N SER A 136 -10.47 -7.92 5.84
CA SER A 136 -10.49 -6.74 6.70
C SER A 136 -9.08 -6.18 6.83
N ILE A 137 -8.90 -4.91 6.49
CA ILE A 137 -7.66 -4.18 6.66
C ILE A 137 -7.59 -3.57 8.06
N GLN A 138 -6.45 -3.73 8.72
CA GLN A 138 -6.05 -2.89 9.84
C GLN A 138 -4.99 -1.89 9.39
N SER A 139 -5.15 -0.66 9.84
CA SER A 139 -4.26 0.44 9.49
C SER A 139 -3.98 1.32 10.70
N SER A 140 -2.73 1.77 10.82
CA SER A 140 -2.31 2.73 11.83
C SER A 140 -1.79 4.00 11.18
N PHE A 141 -1.68 5.05 11.98
CA PHE A 141 -1.06 6.30 11.55
C PHE A 141 0.46 6.18 11.56
N SER A 142 1.08 6.52 10.43
CA SER A 142 2.52 6.51 10.20
C SER A 142 2.91 7.68 9.30
N LEU A 143 3.63 8.65 9.87
CA LEU A 143 4.18 9.76 9.08
C LEU A 143 5.14 9.25 7.99
N GLN A 144 5.84 8.15 8.24
CA GLN A 144 6.74 7.53 7.28
C GLN A 144 6.00 7.11 6.00
N ALA A 145 4.81 6.52 6.11
CA ALA A 145 3.98 6.18 4.96
C ALA A 145 3.56 7.43 4.17
N GLY A 146 3.20 8.52 4.87
CA GLY A 146 2.86 9.80 4.23
C GLY A 146 4.03 10.42 3.46
N PHE A 147 5.23 10.38 4.02
CA PHE A 147 6.44 10.83 3.33
C PHE A 147 6.79 9.93 2.14
N HIS A 148 6.72 8.61 2.33
CA HIS A 148 6.96 7.65 1.26
C HIS A 148 6.01 7.88 0.07
N TRP A 149 4.73 8.07 0.36
CA TRP A 149 3.74 8.48 -0.64
C TRP A 149 4.15 9.78 -1.33
N PHE A 150 4.45 10.83 -0.58
CA PHE A 150 4.78 12.15 -1.13
C PHE A 150 5.96 12.07 -2.10
N PHE A 151 7.05 11.40 -1.71
CA PHE A 151 8.25 11.25 -2.54
C PHE A 151 8.06 10.34 -3.74
N ALA A 152 7.09 9.42 -3.72
CA ALA A 152 6.74 8.61 -4.88
C ALA A 152 5.91 9.38 -5.93
N THR A 153 5.32 10.53 -5.58
CA THR A 153 4.50 11.31 -6.53
C THR A 153 5.35 12.22 -7.45
N PRO A 154 4.93 12.44 -8.71
CA PRO A 154 5.57 13.41 -9.59
C PRO A 154 5.66 14.81 -8.98
N VAL A 155 4.65 15.20 -8.19
CA VAL A 155 4.62 16.51 -7.53
C VAL A 155 5.67 16.60 -6.42
N GLY A 156 5.80 15.57 -5.57
CA GLY A 156 6.83 15.54 -4.55
C GLY A 156 8.24 15.56 -5.15
N ILE A 157 8.46 14.81 -6.23
CA ILE A 157 9.72 14.83 -6.99
C ILE A 157 10.02 16.23 -7.54
N ALA A 158 9.02 16.90 -8.13
CA ALA A 158 9.19 18.26 -8.65
C ALA A 158 9.54 19.28 -7.56
N ILE A 159 8.90 19.17 -6.38
CA ILE A 159 9.20 20.04 -5.23
C ILE A 159 10.64 19.81 -4.75
N LEU A 160 11.06 18.55 -4.58
CA LEU A 160 12.44 18.23 -4.21
C LEU A 160 13.45 18.74 -5.23
N GLY A 161 13.16 18.56 -6.52
CA GLY A 161 14.00 19.06 -7.60
C GLY A 161 14.13 20.59 -7.57
N GLY A 162 13.02 21.30 -7.37
CA GLY A 162 13.00 22.75 -7.23
C GLY A 162 13.82 23.25 -6.04
N ILE A 163 13.71 22.59 -4.89
CA ILE A 163 14.53 22.88 -3.70
C ILE A 163 16.02 22.64 -4.01
N GLY A 164 16.35 21.51 -4.63
CA GLY A 164 17.72 21.17 -5.01
C GLY A 164 18.35 22.22 -5.94
N ILE A 165 17.62 22.66 -6.97
CA ILE A 165 18.06 23.72 -7.89
C ILE A 165 18.26 25.04 -7.14
N ALA A 166 17.33 25.43 -6.27
CA ALA A 166 17.44 26.67 -5.50
C ALA A 166 18.69 26.68 -4.60
N ILE A 167 18.97 25.56 -3.92
CA ILE A 167 20.19 25.40 -3.11
C ILE A 167 21.43 25.46 -4.00
N PHE A 168 21.44 24.73 -5.12
CA PHE A 168 22.56 24.71 -6.06
C PHE A 168 22.89 26.11 -6.59
N LEU A 169 21.88 26.87 -7.03
CA LEU A 169 22.05 28.25 -7.49
C LEU A 169 22.54 29.17 -6.37
N THR A 170 22.06 28.97 -5.14
CA THR A 170 22.53 29.73 -3.98
C THR A 170 24.01 29.47 -3.72
N VAL A 171 24.43 28.20 -3.71
CA VAL A 171 25.85 27.84 -3.54
C VAL A 171 26.70 28.42 -4.67
N LEU A 172 26.27 28.26 -5.92
CA LEU A 172 26.97 28.80 -7.09
C LEU A 172 27.12 30.32 -7.00
N SER A 173 26.09 31.04 -6.54
CA SER A 173 26.14 32.50 -6.39
C SER A 173 27.10 32.97 -5.29
N ASN A 174 27.40 32.12 -4.30
CA ASN A 174 28.34 32.43 -3.23
C ASN A 174 29.77 31.94 -3.54
N LEU A 175 29.94 31.07 -4.53
CA LEU A 175 31.24 30.72 -5.08
C LEU A 175 31.64 31.84 -6.06
N ASN A 176 32.31 32.87 -5.53
CA ASN A 176 32.94 33.93 -6.34
C ASN A 176 33.99 33.29 -7.28
N PHE A 177 33.60 32.98 -8.51
CA PHE A 177 34.50 32.72 -9.63
C PHE A 177 34.70 33.99 -10.46
#